data_AF-A0AAV5WU12-F1
#
_entry.id   AF-A0AAV5WU12-F1
#
_cell.length_a   1.000
_cell.length_b   1.000
_cell.length_c   1.000
_cell.angle_alpha   90.00
_cell.angle_beta   90.00
_cell.angle_gamma   90.00
#
_symmetry.space_group_name_H-M   'P 1'
#
loop_
_entity.id
_entity.type
_entity.pdbx_description
1 polymer ?
#
loop_
_entity_poly.entity_id
_entity_poly.type
_entity_poly.pdbx_seq_one_letter_code
_entity_poly.pdbx_strand_id
1 'polypeptide(L)'
;MKNEVLELMENVKHAMGVLISRESWMDNVTRNAAQYKLNQMLYYAGNRDWLSDEQSLDNYYEQLHFPNEYSIYKMINAITMWDYWRRFKNLYPRSRREEILSTMNPHPLLTPTTVPRKTYSVY
;
A
#
# COMPACT_ATOMS: atom_id res chain seq x y z
N MET A 1 5.94 18.45 -13.65
CA MET A 1 5.12 18.41 -12.41
C MET A 1 5.32 17.16 -11.55
N LYS A 2 4.87 15.93 -11.90
CA LYS A 2 5.06 14.73 -11.01
C LYS A 2 6.54 14.48 -10.67
N ASN A 3 7.42 14.54 -11.68
CA ASN A 3 8.86 14.31 -11.49
C ASN A 3 9.53 15.38 -10.64
N GLU A 4 9.15 16.66 -10.81
CA GLU A 4 9.68 17.78 -10.01
C GLU A 4 9.30 17.65 -8.53
N VAL A 5 8.08 17.16 -8.24
CA VAL A 5 7.64 16.90 -6.86
C VAL A 5 8.41 15.74 -6.24
N LEU A 6 8.67 14.68 -7.00
CA LEU A 6 9.48 13.54 -6.52
C LEU A 6 10.92 13.96 -6.24
N GLU A 7 11.51 14.78 -7.11
CA GLU A 7 12.85 15.34 -6.91
C GLU A 7 12.90 16.23 -5.65
N LEU A 8 11.90 17.08 -5.45
CA LEU A 8 11.77 17.89 -4.23
C LEU A 8 11.68 17.01 -2.98
N MET A 9 10.89 15.93 -3.02
CA MET A 9 10.77 14.99 -1.91
C MET A 9 12.09 14.29 -1.58
N GLU A 10 12.87 13.89 -2.59
CA GLU A 10 14.21 13.32 -2.39
C GLU A 10 15.18 14.34 -1.79
N ASN A 11 15.12 15.60 -2.23
CA ASN A 11 15.92 16.68 -1.65
C ASN A 11 15.59 16.92 -0.17
N VAL A 12 14.31 16.88 0.19
CA VAL A 12 13.86 16.99 1.60
C VAL A 12 14.33 15.77 2.42
N LYS A 13 14.22 14.55 1.87
CA LYS A 13 14.76 13.33 2.49
C LYS A 13 16.24 13.47 2.79
N HIS A 14 17.01 13.91 1.79
CA HIS A 14 18.44 14.10 1.92
C HIS A 14 18.78 15.10 3.03
N ALA A 15 18.14 16.27 3.02
CA ALA A 15 18.34 17.31 4.04
C ALA A 15 18.03 16.77 5.45
N MET A 16 16.92 16.04 5.61
CA MET A 16 16.56 15.40 6.89
C MET A 16 17.61 14.38 7.34
N GLY A 17 18.18 13.61 6.41
CA GLY A 17 19.26 12.67 6.71
C GLY A 17 20.52 13.36 7.20
N VAL A 18 20.87 14.50 6.61
CA VAL A 18 22.00 15.34 7.05
C VAL A 18 21.76 15.87 8.47
N LEU A 19 20.54 16.34 8.77
CA LEU A 19 20.17 16.81 10.11
C LEU A 19 20.31 15.70 11.15
N ILE A 20 19.68 14.53 10.91
CA ILE A 20 19.76 13.36 11.81
C ILE A 20 21.21 12.96 12.10
N SER A 21 22.09 13.09 11.10
CA SER A 21 23.51 12.74 11.23
C SER A 21 24.30 13.71 12.11
N ARG A 22 23.86 14.96 12.23
CA ARG A 22 24.54 16.03 12.96
C ARG A 22 24.02 16.25 14.38
N GLU A 23 22.86 15.71 14.71
CA GLU A 23 22.26 15.85 16.05
C GLU A 23 23.09 15.14 17.13
N SER A 24 23.35 15.88 18.22
CA SER A 24 24.12 15.42 19.38
C SER A 24 23.27 14.77 20.47
N TRP A 25 21.95 14.99 20.47
CA TRP A 25 21.04 14.48 21.49
C TRP A 25 20.62 13.01 21.26
N MET A 26 20.82 12.47 20.06
CA MET A 26 20.56 11.06 19.75
C MET A 26 21.81 10.21 19.97
N ASP A 27 21.63 9.09 20.66
CA ASP A 27 22.64 8.03 20.71
C ASP A 27 22.79 7.36 19.33
N ASN A 28 23.86 6.58 19.17
CA ASN A 28 24.18 5.97 17.88
C ASN A 28 23.13 4.95 17.41
N VAL A 29 22.50 4.21 18.32
CA VAL A 29 21.48 3.21 17.97
C VAL A 29 20.24 3.90 17.44
N THR A 30 19.77 4.92 18.14
CA THR A 30 18.59 5.72 17.73
C THR A 30 18.83 6.44 16.40
N ARG A 31 20.03 7.01 16.21
CA ARG A 31 20.42 7.67 14.94
C ARG A 31 20.37 6.70 13.76
N ASN A 32 20.94 5.51 13.90
CA ASN A 32 20.95 4.50 12.85
C ASN A 32 19.53 4.01 12.52
N ALA A 33 18.67 3.82 13.53
CA ALA A 33 17.27 3.45 13.32
C ALA A 33 16.50 4.56 12.59
N ALA A 34 16.75 5.84 12.92
CA ALA A 34 16.14 6.98 12.26
C ALA A 34 16.58 7.10 10.79
N GLN A 35 17.88 6.94 10.50
CA GLN A 35 18.40 6.88 9.12
C GLN A 35 17.82 5.70 8.34
N TYR A 36 17.74 4.52 8.96
CA TYR A 36 17.11 3.36 8.33
C TYR A 36 15.64 3.65 7.97
N LYS A 37 14.86 4.22 8.90
CA LYS A 37 13.47 4.60 8.65
C LYS A 37 13.36 5.58 7.49
N LEU A 38 14.20 6.62 7.48
CA LEU A 38 14.25 7.61 6.42
C LEU A 38 14.57 6.98 5.05
N ASN A 39 15.56 6.09 4.99
CA ASN A 39 15.93 5.38 3.77
C ASN A 39 14.81 4.49 3.23
N GLN A 40 14.00 3.94 4.13
CA GLN A 40 12.86 3.08 3.81
C GLN A 40 11.55 3.84 3.51
N MET A 41 11.54 5.18 3.60
CA MET A 41 10.35 5.97 3.25
C MET A 41 10.05 5.86 1.75
N LEU A 42 8.77 5.69 1.44
CA LEU A 42 8.23 5.60 0.08
C LEU A 42 7.54 6.93 -0.28
N TYR A 43 7.69 7.36 -1.52
CA TYR A 43 7.12 8.60 -2.05
C TYR A 43 6.06 8.32 -3.09
N TYR A 44 4.94 9.03 -3.00
CA TYR A 44 3.84 8.94 -3.95
C TYR A 44 3.40 10.35 -4.33
N ALA A 45 3.43 10.66 -5.62
CA ALA A 45 3.05 11.97 -6.15
C ALA A 45 2.04 11.79 -7.30
N GLY A 46 0.97 12.57 -7.27
CA GLY A 46 -0.10 12.52 -8.26
C GLY A 46 -1.00 11.29 -8.09
N ASN A 47 -1.36 10.66 -9.21
CA ASN A 47 -2.24 9.49 -9.23
C ASN A 47 -1.46 8.18 -9.16
N ARG A 48 -2.15 7.11 -8.73
CA ARG A 48 -1.61 5.74 -8.81
C ARG A 48 -1.52 5.33 -10.27
N ASP A 49 -0.41 4.71 -10.65
CA ASP A 49 -0.15 4.40 -12.06
C ASP A 49 -1.19 3.42 -12.66
N TRP A 50 -1.74 2.51 -11.84
CA TRP A 50 -2.81 1.58 -12.26
C TRP A 50 -4.13 2.25 -12.64
N LEU A 51 -4.39 3.50 -12.20
CA LEU A 51 -5.60 4.23 -12.59
C LEU A 51 -5.57 4.65 -14.07
N SER A 52 -4.40 4.58 -14.71
CA SER A 52 -4.26 4.89 -16.14
C SER A 52 -4.39 3.65 -17.02
N ASP A 53 -4.43 2.45 -16.44
CA ASP A 53 -4.63 1.19 -17.14
C ASP A 53 -6.08 0.73 -16.97
N GLU A 54 -6.84 0.72 -18.07
CA GLU A 54 -8.26 0.38 -18.10
C GLU A 54 -8.52 -1.03 -17.56
N GLN A 55 -7.69 -2.00 -17.95
CA GLN A 55 -7.83 -3.38 -17.49
C GLN A 55 -7.61 -3.50 -15.97
N SER A 56 -6.61 -2.79 -15.42
CA SER A 56 -6.40 -2.75 -13.97
C SER A 56 -7.56 -2.09 -13.23
N LEU A 57 -8.16 -1.06 -13.81
CA LEU A 57 -9.33 -0.39 -13.25
C LEU A 57 -10.54 -1.32 -13.22
N ASP A 58 -10.83 -2.00 -14.33
CA ASP A 58 -11.94 -2.95 -14.44
C ASP A 58 -11.77 -4.12 -13.47
N ASN A 59 -10.57 -4.71 -13.41
CA ASN A 59 -10.27 -5.79 -12.48
C ASN A 59 -10.45 -5.35 -11.01
N TYR A 60 -10.11 -4.10 -10.68
CA TYR A 60 -10.26 -3.58 -9.31
C TYR A 60 -11.74 -3.49 -8.91
N TYR A 61 -12.61 -3.11 -9.84
CA TYR A 61 -14.05 -2.95 -9.60
C TYR A 61 -14.90 -4.16 -10.02
N GLU A 62 -14.31 -5.25 -10.51
CA GLU A 62 -15.01 -6.45 -11.02
C GLU A 62 -16.05 -7.00 -10.05
N GLN A 63 -15.75 -6.99 -8.74
CA GLN A 63 -16.63 -7.53 -7.69
C GLN A 63 -17.69 -6.53 -7.20
N LEU A 64 -17.68 -5.30 -7.71
CA LEU A 64 -18.67 -4.28 -7.38
C LEU A 64 -19.82 -4.32 -8.40
N HIS A 65 -20.90 -5.00 -8.03
CA HIS A 65 -22.10 -5.08 -8.86
C HIS A 65 -23.18 -4.15 -8.34
N PHE A 66 -23.65 -3.26 -9.21
CA PHE A 66 -24.80 -2.41 -8.91
C PHE A 66 -26.10 -3.09 -9.33
N PRO A 67 -27.16 -3.03 -8.52
CA PRO A 67 -28.48 -3.51 -8.92
C PRO A 67 -29.04 -2.61 -10.02
N ASN A 68 -29.80 -3.20 -10.97
CA ASN A 68 -30.41 -2.49 -12.11
C ASN A 68 -31.51 -1.48 -11.72
N GLU A 69 -31.79 -1.32 -10.43
CA GLU A 69 -32.77 -0.35 -9.93
C GLU A 69 -32.07 0.94 -9.50
N TYR A 70 -32.59 2.08 -9.96
CA TYR A 70 -32.10 3.42 -9.63
C TYR A 70 -32.48 3.85 -8.19
N SER A 71 -32.04 3.08 -7.20
CA SER A 71 -32.17 3.40 -5.78
C SER A 71 -30.80 3.73 -5.20
N ILE A 72 -30.59 4.99 -4.84
CA ILE A 72 -29.35 5.45 -4.20
C ILE A 72 -29.03 4.64 -2.94
N TYR A 73 -30.04 4.23 -2.18
CA TYR A 73 -29.87 3.38 -1.00
C TYR A 73 -29.28 2.00 -1.36
N LYS A 74 -29.79 1.37 -2.43
CA LYS A 74 -29.27 0.07 -2.90
C LYS A 74 -27.83 0.20 -3.42
N MET A 75 -27.52 1.30 -4.12
CA MET A 75 -26.15 1.57 -4.59
C MET A 75 -25.17 1.79 -3.43
N ILE A 76 -25.54 2.59 -2.43
CA ILE A 76 -24.71 2.82 -1.23
C ILE A 76 -24.47 1.51 -0.48
N ASN A 77 -25.50 0.67 -0.34
CA ASN A 77 -25.35 -0.64 0.29
C ASN A 77 -24.39 -1.56 -0.48
N ALA A 78 -24.44 -1.57 -1.82
CA ALA A 78 -23.53 -2.35 -2.64
C ALA A 78 -22.06 -1.90 -2.47
N ILE A 79 -21.80 -0.58 -2.52
CA ILE A 79 -20.46 -0.01 -2.29
C ILE A 79 -19.96 -0.35 -0.88
N THR A 80 -20.82 -0.15 0.11
CA THR A 80 -20.51 -0.42 1.52
C THR A 80 -20.15 -1.89 1.74
N MET A 81 -20.95 -2.81 1.20
CA MET A 81 -20.70 -4.24 1.31
C MET A 81 -19.40 -4.65 0.62
N TRP A 82 -19.15 -4.16 -0.60
CA TRP A 82 -17.91 -4.40 -1.33
C TRP A 82 -16.68 -3.90 -0.55
N ASP A 83 -16.74 -2.69 0.03
CA ASP A 83 -15.63 -2.14 0.83
C ASP A 83 -15.35 -2.99 2.07
N TYR A 84 -16.40 -3.45 2.77
CA TYR A 84 -16.24 -4.36 3.91
C TYR A 84 -15.57 -5.68 3.51
N TRP A 85 -16.03 -6.32 2.43
CA TRP A 85 -15.42 -7.57 1.94
C TRP A 85 -13.95 -7.38 1.55
N ARG A 86 -13.63 -6.30 0.83
CA ARG A 86 -12.25 -5.97 0.45
C ARG A 86 -11.35 -5.80 1.67
N ARG A 87 -11.80 -5.05 2.68
CA ARG A 87 -11.04 -4.85 3.93
C ARG A 87 -10.92 -6.12 4.76
N PHE A 88 -11.98 -6.93 4.82
CA PHE A 88 -12.00 -8.19 5.55
C PHE A 88 -10.99 -9.20 4.97
N LYS A 89 -10.86 -9.27 3.64
CA LYS A 89 -9.83 -10.08 2.97
C LYS A 89 -8.41 -9.74 3.43
N ASN A 90 -8.15 -8.49 3.83
CA ASN A 90 -6.85 -8.03 4.29
C ASN A 90 -6.58 -8.31 5.78
N LEU A 91 -7.51 -8.94 6.50
CA LEU A 91 -7.32 -9.35 7.90
C LEU A 91 -6.52 -10.65 8.05
N TYR A 92 -6.40 -11.45 6.99
CA TYR A 92 -5.47 -12.58 6.96
C TYR A 92 -4.03 -12.07 6.77
N PRO A 93 -3.02 -12.66 7.45
CA PRO A 93 -1.70 -12.02 7.59
C PRO A 93 -0.93 -11.96 6.26
N ARG A 94 -1.07 -10.83 5.55
CA ARG A 94 0.01 -10.20 4.77
C ARG A 94 0.41 -8.93 5.50
N SER A 95 1.71 -8.66 5.61
CA SER A 95 2.17 -7.42 6.24
C SER A 95 1.64 -6.22 5.44
N ARG A 96 1.05 -5.22 6.11
CA ARG A 96 0.48 -3.99 5.52
C ARG A 96 1.42 -3.26 4.54
N ARG A 97 2.74 -3.49 4.64
CA ARG A 97 3.77 -2.94 3.74
C ARG A 97 3.75 -3.60 2.35
N GLU A 98 3.48 -4.89 2.28
CA GLU A 98 3.36 -5.61 1.00
C GLU A 98 2.09 -5.24 0.24
N GLU A 99 1.02 -4.83 0.93
CA GLU A 99 -0.23 -4.37 0.29
C GLU A 99 -0.05 -3.01 -0.42
N ILE A 100 0.70 -2.08 0.18
CA ILE A 100 1.04 -0.81 -0.47
C ILE A 100 1.92 -1.08 -1.70
N LEU A 101 2.86 -2.01 -1.60
CA LEU A 101 3.73 -2.41 -2.71
C LEU A 101 2.99 -3.25 -3.78
N SER A 102 1.98 -4.04 -3.41
CA SER A 102 1.19 -4.89 -4.32
C SER A 102 -0.01 -4.18 -4.96
N THR A 103 -0.42 -3.03 -4.44
CA THR A 103 -1.39 -2.13 -5.09
C THR A 103 -0.72 -1.18 -6.09
N MET A 104 0.57 -1.41 -6.39
CA MET A 104 1.45 -0.56 -7.21
C MET A 104 2.21 -1.30 -8.31
N ASN A 105 1.94 -2.59 -8.52
CA ASN A 105 2.21 -3.35 -9.75
C ASN A 105 1.05 -4.35 -9.92
N PRO A 106 0.64 -4.72 -11.14
CA PRO A 106 -0.63 -5.41 -11.35
C PRO A 106 -0.57 -6.70 -10.55
N HIS A 107 -1.54 -6.93 -9.67
CA HIS A 107 -1.75 -8.29 -9.20
C HIS A 107 -2.76 -8.91 -10.17
N PRO A 108 -2.31 -9.58 -11.25
CA PRO A 108 -3.10 -10.70 -11.72
C PRO A 108 -3.09 -11.68 -10.55
N LEU A 109 -4.29 -12.04 -10.12
CA LEU A 109 -4.65 -13.25 -9.39
C LEU A 109 -3.49 -13.96 -8.69
N LEU A 110 -3.57 -14.02 -7.36
CA LEU A 110 -3.02 -15.07 -6.52
C LEU A 110 -2.74 -16.37 -7.30
N THR A 111 -1.54 -16.55 -7.86
CA THR A 111 -1.07 -17.90 -8.16
C THR A 111 -0.59 -18.48 -6.84
N PRO A 112 -1.16 -19.60 -6.37
CA PRO A 112 -0.76 -20.21 -5.12
C PRO A 112 0.64 -20.81 -5.32
N THR A 113 1.69 -20.04 -5.02
CA THR A 113 3.01 -20.63 -4.81
C THR A 113 2.97 -21.34 -3.46
N THR A 114 2.93 -22.67 -3.55
CA THR A 114 3.02 -23.63 -2.47
C THR A 114 4.27 -23.35 -1.62
N VAL A 115 4.09 -22.72 -0.48
CA VAL A 115 5.09 -22.74 0.61
C VAL A 115 4.58 -23.71 1.67
N PRO A 116 5.33 -24.77 2.02
CA PRO A 116 4.83 -25.81 2.90
C PRO A 116 4.49 -25.25 4.29
N ARG A 117 3.28 -25.56 4.77
CA ARG A 117 2.86 -25.28 6.16
C ARG A 117 3.84 -25.93 7.12
N LYS A 118 4.53 -25.14 7.95
CA LYS A 118 5.06 -25.64 9.21
C LYS A 118 3.89 -25.83 10.17
N THR A 119 3.46 -27.07 10.35
CA THR A 119 2.55 -27.46 11.42
C THR A 119 3.35 -27.43 12.73
N TYR A 120 3.03 -26.50 13.62
CA TYR A 120 3.48 -26.61 15.00
C TYR A 120 2.52 -27.54 15.74
N SER A 121 3.05 -28.68 16.20
CA SER A 121 2.33 -29.59 17.08
C SER A 121 2.25 -28.93 18.45
N VAL A 122 1.03 -28.69 18.92
CA VAL A 122 0.78 -28.26 20.30
C VAL A 122 0.78 -29.53 21.14
N TYR A 123 1.72 -29.61 22.08
CA TYR A 123 1.78 -30.64 23.13
C TYR A 123 0.59 -30.49 24.08
#